data_AF-A1UD20-F1
#
_entry.id   AF-A1UD20-F1
#
_cell.length_a   1.000
_cell.length_b   1.000
_cell.length_c   1.000
_cell.angle_alpha   90.00
_cell.angle_beta   90.00
_cell.angle_gamma   90.00
#
_symmetry.space_group_name_H-M   'P 1'
#
loop_
_entity.id
_entity.type
_entity.pdbx_description
1 polymer ?
#
loop_
_entity_poly.entity_id
_entity_poly.type
_entity_poly.pdbx_seq_one_letter_code
_entity_poly.pdbx_strand_id
1 'polypeptide(L)'
;MSTNTIVLIIVVALAALVLVAALVWAARNKRNQSRHDEAETIRSEARDENRRVAQREARAEETAAKARAVQAEADVKTAQAKGLQQEAAGHRHEATNSRDELNEQFERADALDPATRTPNGRNTGNSGRNADNDQQRPTAGTR
;
A
#
# COMPACT_ATOMS: atom_id res chain seq x y z
N MET A 1 19.51 83.20 48.83
CA MET A 1 20.05 81.91 48.36
C MET A 1 21.27 82.20 47.50
N SER A 2 22.41 81.56 47.76
CA SER A 2 23.67 81.86 47.09
C SER A 2 23.64 81.41 45.62
N THR A 3 24.12 82.26 44.71
CA THR A 3 24.21 81.97 43.26
C THR A 3 24.87 80.62 42.98
N ASN A 4 25.86 80.23 43.80
CA ASN A 4 26.54 78.93 43.72
C ASN A 4 25.59 77.73 43.92
N THR A 5 24.64 77.84 44.86
CA THR A 5 23.63 76.80 45.11
C THR A 5 22.67 76.68 43.94
N ILE A 6 22.28 77.80 43.33
CA ILE A 6 21.41 77.82 42.14
C ILE A 6 22.12 77.16 40.95
N VAL A 7 23.39 77.49 40.71
CA VAL A 7 24.20 76.89 39.63
C VAL A 7 24.34 75.37 39.83
N LEU A 8 24.61 74.91 41.06
CA LEU A 8 24.73 73.49 41.36
C LEU A 8 23.42 72.73 41.10
N ILE A 9 22.28 73.29 41.49
CA ILE A 9 20.96 72.69 41.24
C ILE A 9 20.70 72.56 39.74
N ILE A 10 21.03 73.58 38.95
CA ILE A 10 20.85 73.54 37.48
C ILE A 10 21.73 72.45 36.85
N VAL A 11 22.98 72.33 37.27
CA VAL A 11 23.90 71.29 36.75
C VAL A 11 23.39 69.89 37.08
N VAL A 12 22.94 69.66 38.32
CA VAL A 12 22.39 68.37 38.75
C VAL A 12 21.09 68.04 38.00
N ALA A 13 20.22 69.03 37.80
CA ALA A 13 18.98 68.84 37.04
C ALA A 13 19.25 68.49 35.58
N LEU A 14 20.22 69.14 34.93
CA LEU A 14 20.62 68.82 33.55
C LEU A 14 21.25 67.42 33.46
N ALA A 15 22.12 67.06 34.41
CA ALA A 15 22.71 65.72 34.47
C ALA A 15 21.65 64.63 34.64
N ALA A 16 20.65 64.85 35.51
CA ALA A 16 19.54 63.94 35.70
C ALA A 16 18.70 63.80 34.41
N LEU A 17 18.45 64.90 33.70
CA LEU A 17 17.68 64.89 32.46
C LEU A 17 18.39 64.12 31.33
N VAL A 18 19.71 64.28 31.22
CA VAL A 18 20.56 63.51 30.28
C VAL A 18 20.57 62.02 30.64
N LEU A 19 20.68 61.68 31.93
CA LEU A 19 20.62 60.29 32.39
C LEU A 19 19.28 59.62 32.06
N VAL A 20 18.16 60.31 32.30
CA VAL A 20 16.83 59.79 31.97
C VAL A 20 16.69 59.61 30.45
N ALA A 21 17.14 60.56 29.64
CA ALA A 21 17.13 60.44 28.18
C ALA A 21 17.97 59.24 27.68
N ALA A 22 19.16 59.03 28.26
CA ALA A 22 20.03 57.91 27.92
C ALA A 22 19.40 56.55 28.28
N LEU A 23 18.74 56.45 29.44
CA LEU A 23 18.03 55.23 29.87
C LEU A 23 16.84 54.92 28.96
N VAL A 24 16.05 55.93 28.58
CA VAL A 24 14.94 55.76 27.64
C VAL A 24 15.43 55.34 26.26
N TRP A 25 16.54 55.93 25.78
CA TRP A 25 17.14 55.57 24.50
C TRP A 25 17.70 54.14 24.50
N ALA A 26 18.43 53.74 25.55
CA ALA A 26 18.95 52.38 25.70
C ALA A 26 17.82 51.33 25.79
N ALA A 27 16.75 51.64 26.52
CA ALA A 27 15.57 50.77 26.62
C ALA A 27 14.83 50.63 25.28
N ARG A 28 14.76 51.70 24.48
CA ARG A 28 14.19 51.65 23.12
C ARG A 28 15.08 50.89 22.14
N ASN A 29 16.41 51.07 22.21
CA ASN A 29 17.36 50.37 21.35
C ASN A 29 17.35 48.85 21.60
N LYS A 30 17.27 48.44 22.87
CA LYS A 30 17.17 47.01 23.26
C LYS A 30 15.94 46.31 22.68
N ARG A 31 14.80 47.02 22.58
CA ARG A 31 13.56 46.48 21.96
C ARG A 31 13.65 46.35 20.44
N ASN A 32 14.49 47.15 19.79
CA ASN A 32 14.72 47.08 18.35
C ASN A 32 15.73 45.99 17.96
N GLN A 33 16.61 45.60 18.88
CA GLN A 33 17.55 44.49 18.71
C GLN A 33 16.86 43.12 18.79
N SER A 34 15.92 42.96 19.72
CA SER A 34 15.19 41.69 19.91
C SER A 34 14.25 41.31 18.76
N ARG A 35 14.00 42.21 17.79
CA ARG A 35 13.22 41.91 16.58
C ARG A 35 14.05 41.32 15.44
N HIS A 36 15.38 41.45 15.49
CA HIS A 36 16.26 40.83 14.51
C HIS A 36 16.62 39.39 14.88
N ASP A 37 16.80 39.10 16.17
CA ASP A 37 17.13 37.75 16.65
C ASP A 37 15.94 36.76 16.49
N GLU A 38 14.71 37.24 16.58
CA GLU A 38 13.49 36.43 16.42
C GLU A 38 13.29 35.99 14.95
N ALA A 39 13.65 36.85 13.98
CA ALA A 39 13.55 36.54 12.56
C ALA A 39 14.61 35.53 12.09
N GLU A 40 15.79 35.54 12.70
CA GLU A 40 16.85 34.57 12.42
C GLU A 40 16.55 33.21 13.08
N THR A 41 15.95 33.22 14.27
CA THR A 41 15.45 32.01 14.95
C THR A 41 14.34 31.33 14.14
N ILE A 42 13.33 32.07 13.67
CA ILE A 42 12.25 31.53 12.83
C ILE A 42 12.77 31.00 11.48
N ARG A 43 13.81 31.64 10.88
CA ARG A 43 14.45 31.11 9.65
C ARG A 43 15.24 29.83 9.90
N SER A 44 15.85 29.67 11.08
CA SER A 44 16.56 28.44 11.44
C SER A 44 15.59 27.29 11.69
N GLU A 45 14.50 27.55 12.42
CA GLU A 45 13.48 26.56 12.76
C GLU A 45 12.69 26.09 11.51
N ALA A 46 12.35 27.03 10.62
CA ALA A 46 11.74 26.70 9.33
C ALA A 46 12.66 25.85 8.42
N ARG A 47 13.99 26.04 8.48
CA ARG A 47 14.93 25.21 7.69
C ARG A 47 15.03 23.78 8.20
N ASP A 48 14.98 23.58 9.51
CA ASP A 48 15.02 22.24 10.10
C ASP A 48 13.70 21.49 9.95
N GLU A 49 12.56 22.19 9.98
CA GLU A 49 11.26 21.59 9.69
C GLU A 49 11.12 21.24 8.20
N ASN A 50 11.63 22.08 7.29
CA ASN A 50 11.63 21.81 5.86
C ASN A 50 12.50 20.58 5.50
N ARG A 51 13.61 20.34 6.22
CA ARG A 51 14.41 19.10 6.07
C ARG A 51 13.63 17.85 6.47
N ARG A 52 12.81 17.92 7.52
CA ARG A 52 11.98 16.79 7.96
C ARG A 52 10.83 16.49 6.99
N VAL A 53 10.21 17.53 6.43
CA VAL A 53 9.18 17.39 5.40
C VAL A 53 9.78 16.84 4.11
N ALA A 54 10.90 17.39 3.64
CA ALA A 54 11.59 16.90 2.44
C ALA A 54 12.04 15.44 2.57
N GLN A 55 12.48 14.99 3.76
CA GLN A 55 12.78 13.57 3.99
C GLN A 55 11.53 12.67 3.93
N ARG A 56 10.38 13.17 4.40
CA ARG A 56 9.11 12.42 4.32
C ARG A 56 8.60 12.37 2.88
N GLU A 57 8.73 13.46 2.14
CA GLU A 57 8.39 13.54 0.73
C GLU A 57 9.28 12.61 -0.11
N ALA A 58 10.59 12.62 0.10
CA ALA A 58 11.52 11.70 -0.55
C ALA A 58 11.19 10.22 -0.26
N ARG A 59 10.84 9.86 0.98
CA ARG A 59 10.41 8.50 1.33
C ARG A 59 9.07 8.14 0.69
N ALA A 60 8.16 9.09 0.55
CA ALA A 60 6.87 8.88 -0.11
C ALA A 60 7.06 8.67 -1.62
N GLU A 61 7.91 9.46 -2.26
CA GLU A 61 8.28 9.32 -3.67
C GLU A 61 9.00 7.99 -3.94
N GLU A 62 9.95 7.60 -3.07
CA GLU A 62 10.64 6.31 -3.15
C GLU A 62 9.64 5.16 -3.01
N THR A 63 8.71 5.25 -2.06
CA THR A 63 7.65 4.25 -1.86
C THR A 63 6.71 4.18 -3.06
N ALA A 64 6.32 5.32 -3.63
CA ALA A 64 5.47 5.37 -4.81
C ALA A 64 6.17 4.79 -6.04
N ALA A 65 7.46 5.07 -6.22
CA ALA A 65 8.27 4.49 -7.29
C ALA A 65 8.41 2.97 -7.13
N LYS A 66 8.69 2.50 -5.90
CA LYS A 66 8.79 1.07 -5.59
C LYS A 66 7.45 0.35 -5.81
N ALA A 67 6.33 0.97 -5.44
CA ALA A 67 5.00 0.41 -5.69
C ALA A 67 4.73 0.25 -7.19
N ARG A 68 5.10 1.24 -8.02
CA ARG A 68 4.98 1.14 -9.49
C ARG A 68 5.86 0.03 -10.07
N ALA A 69 7.08 -0.14 -9.56
CA ALA A 69 7.96 -1.22 -9.99
C ALA A 69 7.37 -2.61 -9.67
N VAL A 70 6.91 -2.80 -8.43
CA VAL A 70 6.27 -4.07 -8.01
C VAL A 70 4.99 -4.35 -8.81
N GLN A 71 4.19 -3.32 -9.10
CA GLN A 71 2.99 -3.48 -9.92
C GLN A 71 3.35 -3.96 -11.34
N ALA A 72 4.36 -3.37 -11.97
CA ALA A 72 4.80 -3.78 -13.29
C ALA A 72 5.29 -5.25 -13.30
N GLU A 73 6.02 -5.66 -12.28
CA GLU A 73 6.46 -7.07 -12.13
C GLU A 73 5.26 -8.02 -11.93
N ALA A 74 4.25 -7.61 -11.15
CA ALA A 74 3.03 -8.39 -10.95
C ALA A 74 2.22 -8.53 -12.24
N ASP A 75 2.15 -7.49 -13.06
CA ASP A 75 1.45 -7.51 -14.35
C ASP A 75 2.14 -8.48 -15.31
N VAL A 76 3.48 -8.47 -15.38
CA VAL A 76 4.26 -9.44 -16.18
C VAL A 76 4.01 -10.87 -15.70
N LYS A 77 4.05 -11.11 -14.39
CA LYS A 77 3.77 -12.44 -13.81
C LYS A 77 2.35 -12.91 -14.10
N THR A 78 1.39 -11.99 -14.08
CA THR A 78 -0.02 -12.28 -14.41
C THR A 78 -0.16 -12.65 -15.89
N ALA A 79 0.52 -11.94 -16.79
CA ALA A 79 0.54 -12.28 -18.21
C ALA A 79 1.17 -13.67 -18.46
N GLN A 80 2.27 -13.99 -17.77
CA GLN A 80 2.89 -15.32 -17.86
C GLN A 80 1.95 -16.43 -17.35
N ALA A 81 1.27 -16.21 -16.23
CA ALA A 81 0.30 -17.16 -15.68
C ALA A 81 -0.87 -17.38 -16.65
N LYS A 82 -1.37 -16.31 -17.28
CA LYS A 82 -2.41 -16.39 -18.32
C LYS A 82 -1.92 -17.19 -19.54
N GLY A 83 -0.67 -17.01 -19.96
CA GLY A 83 -0.07 -17.78 -21.05
C GLY A 83 -0.04 -19.28 -20.75
N LEU A 84 0.48 -19.66 -19.57
CA LEU A 84 0.51 -21.07 -19.13
C LEU A 84 -0.91 -21.67 -18.98
N GLN A 85 -1.87 -20.87 -18.53
CA GLN A 85 -3.26 -21.32 -18.42
C GLN A 85 -3.89 -21.56 -19.80
N GLN A 86 -3.60 -20.71 -20.79
CA GLN A 86 -4.06 -20.90 -22.17
C GLN A 86 -3.44 -22.14 -22.80
N GLU A 87 -2.15 -22.38 -22.59
CA GLU A 87 -1.46 -23.59 -23.05
C GLU A 87 -2.06 -24.85 -22.42
N ALA A 88 -2.28 -24.84 -21.10
CA ALA A 88 -2.95 -25.94 -20.40
C ALA A 88 -4.39 -26.16 -20.91
N ALA A 89 -5.12 -25.09 -21.24
CA ALA A 89 -6.45 -25.19 -21.84
C ALA A 89 -6.39 -25.80 -23.25
N GLY A 90 -5.39 -25.44 -24.06
CA GLY A 90 -5.13 -26.04 -25.36
C GLY A 90 -4.89 -27.55 -25.28
N HIS A 91 -3.99 -27.98 -24.38
CA HIS A 91 -3.74 -29.41 -24.17
C HIS A 91 -4.97 -30.18 -23.68
N ARG A 92 -5.79 -29.58 -22.81
CA ARG A 92 -7.05 -30.19 -22.37
C ARG A 92 -8.03 -30.34 -23.53
N HIS A 93 -8.14 -29.34 -24.39
CA HIS A 93 -9.01 -29.38 -25.55
C HIS A 93 -8.57 -30.46 -26.54
N GLU A 94 -7.27 -30.55 -26.83
CA GLU A 94 -6.69 -31.59 -27.68
C GLU A 94 -6.92 -33.00 -27.11
N ALA A 95 -6.75 -33.17 -25.80
CA ALA A 95 -7.02 -34.44 -25.14
C ALA A 95 -8.50 -34.82 -25.18
N THR A 96 -9.42 -33.86 -25.02
CA THR A 96 -10.87 -34.10 -25.18
C THR A 96 -11.20 -34.50 -26.61
N ASN A 97 -10.72 -33.75 -27.61
CA ASN A 97 -10.94 -34.07 -29.02
C ASN A 97 -10.43 -35.47 -29.38
N SER A 98 -9.25 -35.85 -28.88
CA SER A 98 -8.69 -37.18 -29.11
C SER A 98 -9.55 -38.28 -28.50
N ARG A 99 -10.16 -38.04 -27.33
CA ARG A 99 -11.09 -38.98 -26.69
C ARG A 99 -12.39 -39.11 -27.48
N ASP A 100 -12.92 -37.99 -27.97
CA ASP A 100 -14.14 -37.98 -28.78
C ASP A 100 -13.91 -38.74 -30.10
N GLU A 101 -12.79 -38.51 -30.77
CA GLU A 101 -12.42 -39.24 -31.99
C GLU A 101 -12.25 -40.75 -31.74
N LEU A 102 -11.63 -41.13 -30.62
CA LEU A 102 -11.53 -42.55 -30.24
C LEU A 102 -12.91 -43.15 -29.97
N ASN A 103 -13.80 -42.43 -29.28
CA ASN A 103 -15.16 -42.90 -29.01
C ASN A 103 -15.94 -43.11 -30.31
N GLU A 104 -15.86 -42.18 -31.27
CA GLU A 104 -16.47 -42.34 -32.59
C GLU A 104 -15.92 -43.54 -33.36
N GLN A 105 -14.62 -43.84 -33.22
CA GLN A 105 -14.02 -45.02 -33.84
C GLN A 105 -14.52 -46.33 -33.20
N PHE A 106 -14.64 -46.37 -31.87
CA PHE A 106 -15.24 -47.51 -31.17
C PHE A 106 -16.70 -47.72 -31.57
N GLU A 107 -17.52 -46.66 -31.60
CA GLU A 107 -18.91 -46.74 -32.05
C GLU A 107 -19.03 -47.25 -33.50
N ARG A 108 -18.13 -46.81 -34.39
CA ARG A 108 -18.08 -47.28 -35.77
C ARG A 108 -17.68 -48.75 -35.87
N ALA A 109 -16.72 -49.19 -35.05
CA ALA A 109 -16.30 -50.59 -35.00
C ALA A 109 -17.45 -51.48 -34.50
N ASP A 110 -18.12 -51.07 -33.42
CA ASP A 110 -19.27 -51.79 -32.85
C ASP A 110 -20.44 -51.89 -33.83
N ALA A 111 -20.68 -50.83 -34.62
CA ALA A 111 -21.72 -50.83 -35.65
C ALA A 111 -21.40 -51.79 -36.81
N LEU A 112 -20.12 -52.01 -37.11
CA LEU A 112 -19.66 -52.91 -38.17
C LEU A 112 -19.59 -54.36 -37.71
N ASP A 113 -19.43 -54.62 -36.42
CA ASP A 113 -19.33 -55.96 -35.85
C ASP A 113 -20.68 -56.73 -36.00
N PRO A 114 -20.74 -57.81 -36.79
CA PRO A 114 -21.93 -58.65 -36.88
C PRO A 114 -22.25 -59.41 -35.59
N ALA A 115 -21.31 -59.53 -34.64
CA ALA A 115 -21.54 -60.16 -33.34
C ALA A 115 -22.39 -59.28 -32.40
N THR A 116 -22.40 -57.95 -32.59
CA THR A 116 -23.26 -57.03 -31.82
C THR A 116 -24.70 -57.00 -32.37
N ARG A 117 -24.92 -57.46 -33.60
CA ARG A 117 -26.24 -57.50 -34.28
C ARG A 117 -27.12 -58.68 -33.92
N THR A 118 -26.80 -59.49 -32.90
CA THR A 118 -27.73 -60.54 -32.45
C THR A 118 -28.99 -59.94 -31.82
N PRO A 119 -30.19 -60.14 -32.38
CA PRO A 119 -31.42 -59.79 -31.71
C PRO A 119 -31.77 -60.92 -30.73
N ASN A 120 -31.25 -60.84 -29.50
CA ASN A 120 -31.77 -61.59 -28.36
C ASN A 120 -32.00 -60.56 -27.25
N GLY A 121 -33.21 -60.22 -26.83
CA GLY A 121 -34.31 -61.13 -26.57
C GLY A 121 -33.95 -62.01 -25.38
N ARG A 122 -34.23 -61.51 -24.15
CA ARG A 122 -34.00 -62.11 -22.82
C ARG A 122 -32.58 -62.02 -22.24
N ASN A 123 -32.42 -61.10 -21.28
CA ASN A 123 -31.95 -61.49 -19.96
C ASN A 123 -32.73 -60.75 -18.87
N THR A 124 -33.91 -61.29 -18.60
CA THR A 124 -34.63 -61.08 -17.35
C THR A 124 -33.94 -61.92 -16.28
N GLY A 125 -33.51 -61.29 -15.18
CA GLY A 125 -33.28 -62.00 -13.92
C GLY A 125 -31.92 -61.75 -13.26
N ASN A 126 -31.82 -60.66 -12.49
CA ASN A 126 -31.32 -60.80 -11.11
C ASN A 126 -31.79 -59.61 -10.26
N SER A 127 -33.02 -59.72 -9.78
CA SER A 127 -33.43 -59.05 -8.55
C SER A 127 -32.76 -59.76 -7.38
N GLY A 128 -32.02 -59.02 -6.56
CA GLY A 128 -31.72 -59.38 -5.18
C GLY A 128 -30.24 -59.56 -4.85
N ARG A 129 -29.65 -58.55 -4.19
CA ARG A 129 -29.16 -58.62 -2.79
C ARG A 129 -28.31 -57.38 -2.46
N ASN A 130 -28.57 -56.82 -1.27
CA ASN A 130 -27.85 -55.76 -0.53
C ASN A 130 -28.24 -54.31 -0.94
N ALA A 131 -29.02 -53.50 -0.23
CA ALA A 131 -29.62 -53.54 1.11
C ALA A 131 -28.66 -53.99 2.22
N ASP A 132 -27.55 -53.26 2.40
CA ASP A 132 -27.06 -52.81 3.71
C ASP A 132 -25.71 -52.11 3.51
N ASN A 133 -25.73 -50.77 3.40
CA ASN A 133 -24.61 -49.96 3.87
C ASN A 133 -25.10 -48.55 4.18
N ASP A 134 -26.10 -48.51 5.06
CA ASP A 134 -26.39 -47.32 5.83
C ASP A 134 -25.47 -47.33 7.06
N GLN A 135 -25.04 -46.15 7.49
CA GLN A 135 -24.35 -45.87 8.76
C GLN A 135 -22.84 -46.16 8.86
N GLN A 136 -22.03 -45.17 8.46
CA GLN A 136 -21.06 -44.54 9.37
C GLN A 136 -20.55 -43.20 8.80
N ARG A 137 -21.28 -42.12 9.11
CA ARG A 137 -20.68 -40.79 9.30
C ARG A 137 -20.02 -40.80 10.67
N PRO A 138 -18.74 -40.41 10.79
CA PRO A 138 -18.27 -39.72 11.98
C PRO A 138 -18.14 -38.23 11.67
N THR A 139 -19.03 -37.46 12.26
CA THR A 139 -18.82 -36.04 12.55
C THR A 139 -17.75 -35.93 13.65
N ALA A 140 -16.59 -35.37 13.35
CA ALA A 140 -15.67 -34.72 14.30
C ALA A 140 -14.47 -34.18 13.50
N GLY A 141 -13.97 -32.97 13.68
CA GLY A 141 -14.29 -31.99 14.69
C GLY A 141 -13.52 -30.69 14.43
N THR A 142 -14.12 -29.63 14.98
CA THR A 142 -13.58 -28.32 15.27
C THR A 142 -12.14 -28.36 15.79
N ARG A 143 -11.27 -27.54 15.21
CA ARG A 143 -10.33 -26.67 15.94
C ARG A 143 -9.84 -25.54 15.05
#